data_AF-A0A1B6L2D5-F1
#
_entry.id   AF-A0A1B6L2D5-F1
#
_cell.length_a   1.000
_cell.length_b   1.000
_cell.length_c   1.000
_cell.angle_alpha   90.00
_cell.angle_beta   90.00
_cell.angle_gamma   90.00
#
_symmetry.space_group_name_H-M   'P 1'
#
loop_
_entity.id
_entity.type
_entity.pdbx_description
1 polymer ?
#
loop_
_entity_poly.entity_id
_entity_poly.type
_entity_poly.pdbx_seq_one_letter_code
_entity_poly.pdbx_strand_id
1 'polypeptide(L)'
;MEFKFNVNDVFKSPISKINNSVLPSDFAGDRRNTLQCAGLVAEVLDEMGYASGKAQGLQHPITSADKLRNSEQIVYLMIEPGDNDGKGSVVGLLKIGVKNLFLYDETGMVHEKKSLCILDFYVHESKQRSGHGKELYDYMLHDKNLEPCQLAIDKPSENFLSFLYKHYGLAKIYPQNNNFVLFDGFFNNNNSATTESMESLSHREAASHIEKNGHSCLDSSFVKSATYKPTEYGRHAAFKPTDTMGKVVGQDPSSLTRLPTTSGV
;
A
#
# COMPACT_ATOMS: atom_id res chain seq x y z
N MET A 1 -8.38 -14.32 14.83
CA MET A 1 -8.20 -13.66 16.14
C MET A 1 -9.55 -13.53 16.81
N GLU A 2 -9.66 -13.98 18.05
CA GLU A 2 -10.91 -14.01 18.82
C GLU A 2 -10.96 -12.85 19.80
N PHE A 3 -12.18 -12.38 20.11
CA PHE A 3 -12.42 -11.28 21.04
C PHE A 3 -13.38 -11.71 22.14
N LYS A 4 -13.41 -10.95 23.24
CA LYS A 4 -14.28 -11.22 24.40
C LYS A 4 -15.77 -10.99 24.13
N PHE A 5 -16.09 -10.45 22.96
CA PHE A 5 -17.43 -10.18 22.48
C PHE A 5 -17.67 -10.89 21.14
N ASN A 6 -18.94 -10.97 20.75
CA ASN A 6 -19.33 -11.55 19.47
C ASN A 6 -18.96 -10.59 18.32
N VAL A 7 -17.99 -10.99 17.49
CA VAL A 7 -17.49 -10.19 16.37
C VAL A 7 -18.59 -9.97 15.33
N ASN A 8 -19.45 -10.97 15.14
CA ASN A 8 -20.58 -10.91 14.20
C ASN A 8 -21.65 -9.90 14.62
N ASP A 9 -21.66 -9.44 15.88
CA ASP A 9 -22.57 -8.37 16.32
C ASP A 9 -22.13 -7.00 15.82
N VAL A 10 -20.83 -6.81 15.64
CA VAL A 10 -20.20 -5.55 15.20
C VAL A 10 -20.04 -5.51 13.67
N PHE A 11 -19.59 -6.62 13.09
CA PHE A 11 -19.29 -6.71 11.65
C PHE A 11 -20.25 -7.69 10.99
N LYS A 12 -21.15 -7.16 10.15
CA LYS A 12 -22.20 -7.93 9.47
C LYS A 12 -21.75 -8.50 8.13
N SER A 13 -20.80 -7.82 7.51
CA SER A 13 -20.23 -8.20 6.21
C SER A 13 -18.97 -9.05 6.41
N PRO A 14 -18.66 -10.02 5.52
CA PRO A 14 -17.42 -10.79 5.59
C PRO A 14 -16.16 -9.90 5.50
N ILE A 15 -16.26 -8.79 4.78
CA ILE A 15 -15.24 -7.74 4.76
C ILE A 15 -15.90 -6.42 5.13
N SER A 16 -15.47 -5.83 6.23
CA SER A 16 -15.96 -4.54 6.70
C SER A 16 -14.92 -3.45 6.46
N LYS A 17 -15.39 -2.33 5.90
CA LYS A 17 -14.58 -1.14 5.64
C LYS A 17 -14.73 -0.16 6.78
N ILE A 18 -13.61 0.31 7.31
CA ILE A 18 -13.55 1.25 8.44
C ILE A 18 -12.75 2.47 8.00
N ASN A 19 -13.30 3.65 8.28
CA ASN A 19 -12.66 4.95 8.02
C ASN A 19 -12.28 5.65 9.33
N ASN A 20 -11.97 6.94 9.26
CA ASN A 20 -11.63 7.78 10.40
C ASN A 20 -12.71 7.89 11.49
N SER A 21 -13.96 7.53 11.22
CA SER A 21 -15.01 7.47 12.25
C SER A 21 -14.84 6.27 13.20
N VAL A 22 -14.00 5.29 12.85
CA VAL A 22 -13.82 4.02 13.58
C VAL A 22 -15.14 3.28 13.73
N LEU A 23 -15.92 3.29 12.66
CA LEU A 23 -17.16 2.55 12.52
C LEU A 23 -17.14 1.78 11.21
N PRO A 24 -17.81 0.61 11.14
CA PRO A 24 -18.06 -0.06 9.88
C PRO A 24 -18.86 0.85 8.94
N SER A 25 -18.55 0.82 7.64
CA SER A 25 -19.27 1.62 6.64
C SER A 25 -20.74 1.28 6.51
N ASP A 26 -21.12 0.06 6.87
CA ASP A 26 -22.48 -0.48 6.91
C ASP A 26 -23.18 -0.28 8.27
N PHE A 27 -22.56 0.47 9.19
CA PHE A 27 -23.14 0.72 10.51
C PHE A 27 -24.44 1.55 10.40
N ALA A 28 -25.54 0.98 10.89
CA ALA A 28 -26.82 1.66 11.05
C ALA A 28 -27.27 1.52 12.51
N GLY A 29 -27.16 2.59 13.30
CA GLY A 29 -27.57 2.56 14.71
C GLY A 29 -27.60 3.94 15.39
N ASP A 30 -28.27 4.00 16.55
CA ASP A 30 -28.44 5.22 17.35
C ASP A 30 -27.14 5.67 18.03
N ARG A 31 -27.10 6.95 18.45
CA ARG A 31 -25.93 7.61 19.05
C ARG A 31 -25.28 6.83 20.22
N ARG A 32 -26.07 6.12 21.04
CA ARG A 32 -25.55 5.31 22.15
C ARG A 32 -24.85 4.03 21.64
N ASN A 33 -25.40 3.40 20.62
CA ASN A 33 -24.82 2.25 19.96
C ASN A 33 -23.55 2.64 19.19
N THR A 34 -23.49 3.86 18.66
CA THR A 34 -22.30 4.40 17.98
C THR A 34 -21.06 4.40 18.87
N LEU A 35 -21.15 4.94 20.09
CA LEU A 35 -20.00 5.02 20.99
C LEU A 35 -19.52 3.63 21.42
N GLN A 36 -20.46 2.72 21.71
CA GLN A 36 -20.13 1.35 22.08
C GLN A 36 -19.48 0.61 20.91
N CYS A 37 -20.08 0.68 19.72
CA CYS A 37 -19.55 0.07 18.50
C CYS A 37 -18.14 0.59 18.19
N ALA A 38 -17.93 1.91 18.24
CA ALA A 38 -16.62 2.51 18.00
C ALA A 38 -15.56 2.04 19.01
N GLY A 39 -15.94 1.74 20.26
CA GLY A 39 -15.06 1.15 21.26
C GLY A 39 -14.65 -0.29 20.90
N LEU A 40 -15.60 -1.12 20.49
CA LEU A 40 -15.35 -2.51 20.07
C LEU A 40 -14.50 -2.58 18.79
N VAL A 41 -14.78 -1.71 17.83
CA VAL A 41 -14.00 -1.59 16.58
C VAL A 41 -12.58 -1.10 16.88
N ALA A 42 -12.43 -0.17 17.83
CA ALA A 42 -11.12 0.29 18.25
C ALA A 42 -10.28 -0.83 18.86
N GLU A 43 -10.86 -1.62 19.77
CA GLU A 43 -10.22 -2.80 20.37
C GLU A 43 -9.72 -3.77 19.28
N VAL A 44 -10.55 -4.05 18.27
CA VAL A 44 -10.18 -4.91 17.15
C VAL A 44 -9.03 -4.34 16.32
N LEU A 45 -9.08 -3.05 15.99
CA LEU A 45 -8.03 -2.40 15.21
C LEU A 45 -6.70 -2.36 15.95
N ASP A 46 -6.72 -2.13 17.26
CA ASP A 46 -5.52 -2.06 18.09
C ASP A 46 -4.85 -3.43 18.23
N GLU A 47 -5.63 -4.49 18.48
CA GLU A 47 -5.11 -5.86 18.56
C GLU A 47 -4.58 -6.36 17.20
N MET A 48 -5.34 -6.14 16.11
CA MET A 48 -4.89 -6.49 14.76
C MET A 48 -3.66 -5.68 14.33
N GLY A 49 -3.61 -4.40 14.69
CA GLY A 49 -2.47 -3.51 14.43
C GLY A 49 -1.23 -3.91 15.22
N TYR A 50 -1.39 -4.31 16.48
CA TYR A 50 -0.32 -4.87 17.30
C TYR A 50 0.21 -6.19 16.71
N ALA A 51 -0.68 -7.11 16.34
CA ALA A 51 -0.30 -8.37 15.71
C ALA A 51 0.45 -8.16 14.39
N SER A 52 -0.02 -7.24 13.53
CA SER A 52 0.67 -6.86 12.31
C SER A 52 2.07 -6.29 12.59
N GLY A 53 2.18 -5.35 13.54
CA GLY A 53 3.46 -4.76 13.94
C GLY A 53 4.46 -5.80 14.44
N LYS A 54 3.99 -6.76 15.25
CA LYS A 54 4.79 -7.88 15.75
C LYS A 54 5.27 -8.79 14.62
N ALA A 55 4.40 -9.16 13.69
CA ALA A 55 4.74 -10.00 12.54
C ALA A 55 5.78 -9.34 11.59
N GLN A 56 5.77 -8.01 11.52
CA GLN A 56 6.74 -7.21 10.74
C GLN A 56 8.01 -6.85 11.53
N GLY A 57 8.12 -7.21 12.81
CA GLY A 57 9.27 -6.87 13.66
C GLY A 57 9.38 -5.38 14.00
N LEU A 58 8.26 -4.65 14.00
CA LEU A 58 8.20 -3.23 14.33
C LEU A 58 8.18 -3.01 15.85
N GLN A 59 8.85 -1.96 16.32
CA GLN A 59 8.82 -1.58 17.75
C GLN A 59 7.44 -1.06 18.19
N HIS A 60 6.74 -0.38 17.28
CA HIS A 60 5.41 0.19 17.54
C HIS A 60 4.47 -0.15 16.38
N PRO A 61 3.19 -0.46 16.67
CA PRO A 61 2.21 -0.76 15.62
C PRO A 61 1.99 0.46 14.75
N ILE A 62 1.93 0.29 13.43
CA ILE A 62 1.66 1.37 12.46
C ILE A 62 0.16 1.58 12.23
N THR A 63 -0.67 0.69 12.76
CA THR A 63 -2.12 0.72 12.67
C THR A 63 -2.70 0.67 14.08
N SER A 64 -3.59 1.60 14.38
CA SER A 64 -4.35 1.67 15.63
C SER A 64 -5.59 2.53 15.39
N ALA A 65 -6.58 2.43 16.26
CA ALA A 65 -7.79 3.24 16.21
C ALA A 65 -7.46 4.75 16.25
N ASP A 66 -6.55 5.15 17.15
CA ASP A 66 -6.13 6.54 17.29
C ASP A 66 -5.43 7.08 16.03
N LYS A 67 -4.57 6.27 15.40
CA LYS A 67 -3.93 6.64 14.13
C LYS A 67 -4.94 6.77 13.00
N LEU A 68 -5.96 5.90 12.98
CA LEU A 68 -7.02 5.93 11.99
C LEU A 68 -7.90 7.19 12.13
N ARG A 69 -8.33 7.54 13.36
CA ARG A 69 -9.14 8.75 13.62
C ARG A 69 -8.50 10.03 13.10
N ASN A 70 -7.18 10.12 13.22
CA ASN A 70 -6.40 11.31 12.85
C ASN A 70 -5.86 11.25 11.42
N SER A 71 -6.44 10.42 10.54
CA SER A 71 -5.97 10.27 9.16
C SER A 71 -7.12 9.99 8.19
N GLU A 72 -6.92 10.20 6.90
CA GLU A 72 -7.87 9.83 5.84
C GLU A 72 -7.62 8.40 5.32
N GLN A 73 -7.12 7.52 6.19
CA GLN A 73 -6.84 6.14 5.86
C GLN A 73 -8.11 5.29 5.94
N ILE A 74 -8.11 4.18 5.23
CA ILE A 74 -9.19 3.20 5.23
C ILE A 74 -8.59 1.85 5.59
N VAL A 75 -9.26 1.13 6.48
CA VAL A 75 -8.91 -0.24 6.86
C VAL A 75 -10.03 -1.17 6.40
N TYR A 76 -9.68 -2.22 5.67
CA TYR A 76 -10.56 -3.36 5.41
C TYR A 76 -10.22 -4.46 6.41
N LEU A 77 -11.20 -4.89 7.18
CA LEU A 77 -11.10 -6.04 8.07
C LEU A 77 -11.85 -7.22 7.45
N MET A 78 -11.23 -8.40 7.48
CA MET A 78 -11.87 -9.64 7.10
C MET A 78 -12.33 -10.42 8.33
N ILE A 79 -13.57 -10.90 8.30
CA ILE A 79 -14.24 -11.62 9.36
C ILE A 79 -14.63 -13.00 8.85
N GLU A 80 -14.37 -14.02 9.66
CA GLU A 80 -14.83 -15.38 9.43
C GLU A 80 -15.97 -15.69 10.42
N PRO A 81 -17.24 -15.59 9.99
CA PRO A 81 -18.37 -15.61 10.91
C PRO A 81 -18.64 -16.98 11.55
N GLY A 82 -18.21 -18.07 10.90
CA GLY A 82 -18.41 -19.43 11.40
C GLY A 82 -17.41 -19.87 12.46
N ASP A 83 -16.38 -19.08 12.73
CA ASP A 83 -15.33 -19.41 13.71
C ASP A 83 -15.81 -19.14 15.15
N ASN A 84 -15.07 -19.64 16.14
CA ASN A 84 -15.30 -19.38 17.57
C ASN A 84 -16.76 -19.67 18.03
N ASP A 85 -17.24 -20.89 17.77
CA ASP A 85 -18.61 -21.33 18.07
C ASP A 85 -19.71 -20.39 17.51
N GLY A 86 -19.47 -19.79 16.34
CA GLY A 86 -20.39 -18.87 15.68
C GLY A 86 -20.34 -17.43 16.20
N LYS A 87 -19.40 -17.09 17.07
CA LYS A 87 -19.13 -15.71 17.51
C LYS A 87 -18.26 -14.93 16.52
N GLY A 88 -17.70 -15.62 15.53
CA GLY A 88 -16.84 -15.06 14.51
C GLY A 88 -15.43 -14.75 15.01
N SER A 89 -14.50 -14.66 14.06
CA SER A 89 -13.12 -14.25 14.32
C SER A 89 -12.63 -13.28 13.25
N VAL A 90 -11.67 -12.42 13.61
CA VAL A 90 -11.04 -11.50 12.65
C VAL A 90 -9.83 -12.18 12.03
N VAL A 91 -9.79 -12.25 10.71
CA VAL A 91 -8.80 -13.01 9.94
C VAL A 91 -7.65 -12.13 9.47
N GLY A 92 -7.94 -10.92 9.03
CA GLY A 92 -6.95 -10.07 8.39
C GLY A 92 -7.33 -8.59 8.35
N LEU A 93 -6.32 -7.78 8.06
CA LEU A 93 -6.36 -6.33 7.98
C LEU A 93 -5.61 -5.87 6.74
N LEU A 94 -6.21 -4.98 5.96
CA LEU A 94 -5.59 -4.28 4.85
C LEU A 94 -5.85 -2.78 4.99
N LYS A 95 -4.79 -2.00 5.19
CA LYS A 95 -4.85 -0.54 5.35
C LYS A 95 -4.34 0.16 4.11
N ILE A 96 -5.10 1.12 3.63
CA ILE A 96 -4.76 1.98 2.50
C ILE A 96 -4.88 3.46 2.87
N GLY A 97 -4.20 4.31 2.12
CA GLY A 97 -4.35 5.76 2.26
C GLY A 97 -3.58 6.53 1.20
N VAL A 98 -4.01 7.76 0.95
CA VAL A 98 -3.33 8.65 0.00
C VAL A 98 -2.09 9.25 0.66
N LYS A 99 -0.97 9.27 -0.07
CA LYS A 99 0.27 9.94 0.34
C LYS A 99 0.75 10.85 -0.77
N ASN A 100 1.32 12.00 -0.38
CA ASN A 100 2.08 12.85 -1.29
C ASN A 100 3.49 12.28 -1.37
N LEU A 101 3.85 11.74 -2.54
CA LEU A 101 5.12 11.06 -2.76
C LEU A 101 5.93 11.80 -3.82
N PHE A 102 7.24 11.89 -3.58
CA PHE A 102 8.22 12.26 -4.60
C PHE A 102 8.77 10.97 -5.21
N LEU A 103 8.38 10.68 -6.45
CA LEU A 103 8.62 9.41 -7.12
C LEU A 103 9.53 9.60 -8.33
N TYR A 104 10.46 8.68 -8.51
CA TYR A 104 11.34 8.62 -9.69
C TYR A 104 10.67 7.78 -10.77
N ASP A 105 10.61 8.29 -11.99
CA ASP A 105 10.20 7.54 -13.16
C ASP A 105 11.36 6.74 -13.79
N GLU A 106 11.09 6.05 -14.90
CA GLU A 106 12.10 5.29 -15.65
C GLU A 106 13.24 6.16 -16.21
N THR A 107 12.99 7.44 -16.44
CA THR A 107 13.97 8.40 -16.96
C THR A 107 14.82 9.02 -15.84
N GLY A 108 14.49 8.73 -14.58
CA GLY A 108 15.14 9.31 -13.40
C GLY A 108 14.60 10.69 -13.01
N MET A 109 13.51 11.15 -13.63
CA MET A 109 12.87 12.42 -13.29
C MET A 109 11.98 12.25 -12.06
N VAL A 110 11.98 13.27 -11.18
CA VAL A 110 11.18 13.27 -9.95
C VAL A 110 9.82 13.90 -10.20
N HIS A 111 8.78 13.19 -9.80
CA HIS A 111 7.39 13.64 -9.85
C HIS A 111 6.81 13.71 -8.44
N GLU A 112 6.23 14.85 -8.08
CA GLU A 112 5.38 14.95 -6.89
C GLU A 112 3.96 14.47 -7.27
N LYS A 113 3.50 13.38 -6.65
CA LYS A 113 2.19 12.78 -6.97
C LYS A 113 1.45 12.34 -5.71
N LYS A 114 0.17 12.72 -5.61
CA LYS A 114 -0.77 12.11 -4.66
C LYS A 114 -1.13 10.72 -5.13
N SER A 115 -0.68 9.70 -4.42
CA SER A 115 -0.85 8.30 -4.82
C SER A 115 -1.55 7.51 -3.73
N LEU A 116 -2.48 6.63 -4.12
CA LEU A 116 -3.07 5.69 -3.18
C LEU A 116 -2.06 4.59 -2.87
N CYS A 117 -1.87 4.33 -1.57
CA CYS A 117 -0.84 3.45 -1.09
C CYS A 117 -1.42 2.30 -0.26
N ILE A 118 -0.78 1.14 -0.35
CA ILE A 118 -0.90 0.09 0.66
C ILE A 118 0.06 0.44 1.81
N LEU A 119 -0.48 0.56 3.02
CA LEU A 119 0.23 1.05 4.20
C LEU A 119 0.40 0.00 5.30
N ASP A 120 -0.46 -1.01 5.33
CA ASP A 120 -0.33 -2.16 6.21
C ASP A 120 -1.13 -3.31 5.63
N PHE A 121 -0.60 -4.52 5.67
CA PHE A 121 -1.31 -5.70 5.17
C PHE A 121 -0.91 -6.93 5.97
N TYR A 122 -1.90 -7.52 6.63
CA TYR A 122 -1.69 -8.59 7.57
C TYR A 122 -2.84 -9.60 7.52
N VAL A 123 -2.48 -10.88 7.55
CA VAL A 123 -3.39 -11.99 7.77
C VAL A 123 -2.85 -12.76 8.95
N HIS A 124 -3.71 -13.07 9.91
CA HIS A 124 -3.37 -13.80 11.13
C HIS A 124 -2.63 -15.10 10.78
N GLU A 125 -1.59 -15.44 11.54
CA GLU A 125 -0.62 -16.48 11.18
C GLU A 125 -1.29 -17.84 10.94
N SER A 126 -2.30 -18.17 11.76
CA SER A 126 -3.06 -19.42 11.63
C SER A 126 -3.92 -19.53 10.36
N LYS A 127 -4.15 -18.42 9.65
CA LYS A 127 -4.97 -18.32 8.44
C LYS A 127 -4.16 -17.93 7.20
N GLN A 128 -2.83 -17.80 7.33
CA GLN A 128 -1.97 -17.49 6.20
C GLN A 128 -1.92 -18.63 5.19
N ARG A 129 -1.68 -18.29 3.91
CA ARG A 129 -1.58 -19.23 2.77
C ARG A 129 -2.88 -19.98 2.42
N SER A 130 -4.01 -19.59 3.00
CA SER A 130 -5.36 -20.16 2.72
C SER A 130 -6.21 -19.35 1.73
N GLY A 131 -5.64 -18.31 1.09
CA GLY A 131 -6.35 -17.49 0.10
C GLY A 131 -6.96 -16.19 0.62
N HIS A 132 -7.13 -16.03 1.94
CA HIS A 132 -7.71 -14.83 2.56
C HIS A 132 -7.02 -13.51 2.18
N GLY A 133 -5.69 -13.53 2.04
CA GLY A 133 -4.96 -12.34 1.58
C GLY A 133 -5.36 -11.91 0.16
N LYS A 134 -5.61 -12.87 -0.74
CA LYS A 134 -6.06 -12.59 -2.11
C LYS A 134 -7.47 -12.01 -2.09
N GLU A 135 -8.38 -12.65 -1.38
CA GLU A 135 -9.76 -12.21 -1.26
C GLU A 135 -9.86 -10.78 -0.67
N LEU A 136 -9.10 -10.48 0.39
CA LEU A 136 -9.07 -9.15 0.99
C LEU A 136 -8.49 -8.09 0.03
N TYR A 137 -7.45 -8.44 -0.73
CA TYR A 137 -6.84 -7.54 -1.70
C TYR A 137 -7.73 -7.30 -2.92
N ASP A 138 -8.32 -8.36 -3.49
CA ASP A 138 -9.29 -8.28 -4.60
C ASP A 138 -10.49 -7.41 -4.23
N TYR A 139 -11.02 -7.57 -3.01
CA TYR A 139 -12.12 -6.74 -2.50
C TYR A 139 -11.74 -5.26 -2.49
N MET A 140 -10.54 -4.93 -2.01
CA MET A 140 -10.04 -3.55 -2.00
C MET A 140 -9.88 -3.00 -3.42
N LEU A 141 -9.33 -3.77 -4.36
CA LEU A 141 -9.21 -3.36 -5.76
C LEU A 141 -10.57 -3.07 -6.38
N HIS A 142 -11.57 -3.93 -6.13
CA HIS A 142 -12.92 -3.75 -6.63
C HIS A 142 -13.62 -2.54 -6.00
N ASP A 143 -13.55 -2.35 -4.67
CA ASP A 143 -14.11 -1.17 -4.00
C ASP A 143 -13.47 0.14 -4.48
N LYS A 144 -12.20 0.11 -4.87
CA LYS A 144 -11.47 1.28 -5.37
C LYS A 144 -11.46 1.43 -6.89
N ASN A 145 -11.94 0.43 -7.62
CA ASN A 145 -11.87 0.36 -9.08
C ASN A 145 -10.43 0.63 -9.60
N LEU A 146 -9.46 -0.13 -9.06
CA LEU A 146 -8.04 0.03 -9.36
C LEU A 146 -7.42 -1.26 -9.91
N GLU A 147 -6.39 -1.08 -10.71
CA GLU A 147 -5.47 -2.14 -11.10
C GLU A 147 -4.31 -2.22 -10.09
N PRO A 148 -3.77 -3.42 -9.79
CA PRO A 148 -2.71 -3.61 -8.81
C PRO A 148 -1.46 -2.74 -9.04
N CYS A 149 -1.08 -2.52 -10.31
CA CYS A 149 0.09 -1.73 -10.68
C CYS A 149 -0.05 -0.23 -10.39
N GLN A 150 -1.27 0.26 -10.12
CA GLN A 150 -1.54 1.67 -9.82
C GLN A 150 -1.29 2.03 -8.34
N LEU A 151 -0.99 1.04 -7.50
CA LEU A 151 -0.78 1.24 -6.08
C LEU A 151 0.71 1.38 -5.75
N ALA A 152 1.03 2.37 -4.92
CA ALA A 152 2.34 2.46 -4.27
C ALA A 152 2.33 1.62 -2.99
N ILE A 153 3.46 0.99 -2.65
CA ILE A 153 3.52 0.09 -1.49
C ILE A 153 4.59 0.56 -0.51
N ASP A 154 4.21 0.87 0.73
CA ASP A 154 5.14 1.29 1.77
C ASP A 154 5.85 0.06 2.37
N LYS A 155 7.17 -0.04 2.20
CA LYS A 155 8.02 -1.08 2.81
C LYS A 155 7.46 -2.51 2.71
N PRO A 156 7.19 -3.03 1.50
CA PRO A 156 6.66 -4.38 1.37
C PRO A 156 7.62 -5.43 1.94
N SER A 157 7.05 -6.41 2.65
CA SER A 157 7.77 -7.62 3.04
C SER A 157 8.02 -8.52 1.82
N GLU A 158 9.01 -9.40 1.90
CA GLU A 158 9.30 -10.38 0.84
C GLU A 158 8.09 -11.29 0.55
N ASN A 159 7.34 -11.66 1.58
CA ASN A 159 6.10 -12.42 1.46
C ASN A 159 5.05 -11.65 0.65
N PHE A 160 4.93 -10.33 0.88
CA PHE A 160 3.98 -9.52 0.16
C PHE A 160 4.40 -9.32 -1.31
N LEU A 161 5.68 -9.11 -1.60
CA LEU A 161 6.17 -9.07 -2.98
C LEU A 161 5.92 -10.40 -3.72
N SER A 162 6.19 -11.52 -3.06
CA SER A 162 5.94 -12.86 -3.63
C SER A 162 4.45 -13.08 -3.90
N PHE A 163 3.58 -12.58 -3.01
CA PHE A 163 2.14 -12.59 -3.18
C PHE A 163 1.71 -11.77 -4.41
N LEU A 164 2.25 -10.55 -4.57
CA LEU A 164 1.93 -9.67 -5.68
C LEU A 164 2.37 -10.24 -7.03
N TYR A 165 3.58 -10.80 -7.07
CA TYR A 165 4.08 -11.51 -8.24
C TYR A 165 3.19 -12.69 -8.62
N LYS A 166 2.87 -13.56 -7.64
CA LYS A 166 2.09 -14.78 -7.87
C LYS A 166 0.68 -14.50 -8.35
N HIS A 167 0.01 -13.51 -7.78
CA HIS A 167 -1.42 -13.29 -8.00
C HIS A 167 -1.73 -12.21 -9.04
N TYR A 168 -0.83 -11.25 -9.24
CA TYR A 168 -1.05 -10.10 -10.12
C TYR A 168 0.08 -9.88 -11.15
N GLY A 169 1.07 -10.76 -11.22
CA GLY A 169 2.16 -10.66 -12.20
C GLY A 169 3.11 -9.47 -11.99
N LEU A 170 3.03 -8.79 -10.84
CA LEU A 170 3.85 -7.62 -10.54
C LEU A 170 5.31 -8.03 -10.28
N ALA A 171 6.16 -7.87 -11.30
CA ALA A 171 7.54 -8.34 -11.28
C ALA A 171 8.57 -7.21 -11.34
N LYS A 172 8.41 -6.27 -12.28
CA LYS A 172 9.37 -5.18 -12.51
C LYS A 172 9.11 -4.04 -11.53
N ILE A 173 10.05 -3.82 -10.62
CA ILE A 173 10.01 -2.75 -9.60
C ILE A 173 10.73 -1.51 -10.12
N TYR A 174 10.17 -0.32 -9.89
CA TYR A 174 10.87 0.94 -10.06
C TYR A 174 11.69 1.29 -8.81
N PRO A 175 13.02 1.43 -8.92
CA PRO A 175 13.84 1.84 -7.79
C PRO A 175 13.48 3.25 -7.29
N GLN A 176 13.18 3.40 -6.00
CA GLN A 176 12.84 4.67 -5.37
C GLN A 176 13.84 5.03 -4.25
N ASN A 177 14.16 6.33 -4.12
CA ASN A 177 15.02 6.82 -3.03
C ASN A 177 14.32 6.78 -1.66
N ASN A 178 12.99 6.69 -1.66
CA ASN A 178 12.18 6.48 -0.47
C ASN A 178 12.00 4.96 -0.20
N ASN A 179 11.19 4.60 0.79
CA ASN A 179 10.92 3.19 1.10
C ASN A 179 9.70 2.61 0.38
N PHE A 180 9.16 3.34 -0.61
CA PHE A 180 8.03 2.87 -1.41
C PHE A 180 8.52 2.01 -2.57
N VAL A 181 7.70 1.02 -2.92
CA VAL A 181 7.85 0.19 -4.10
C VAL A 181 6.73 0.52 -5.07
N LEU A 182 7.11 0.79 -6.31
CA LEU A 182 6.21 0.92 -7.44
C LEU A 182 6.50 -0.19 -8.44
N PHE A 183 5.50 -0.61 -9.18
CA PHE A 183 5.65 -1.59 -10.25
C PHE A 183 5.47 -0.94 -11.62
N ASP A 184 5.92 -1.65 -12.65
CA ASP A 184 5.64 -1.29 -14.02
C ASP A 184 4.13 -1.11 -14.27
N GLY A 185 3.78 -0.13 -15.11
CA GLY A 185 2.40 0.33 -15.31
C GLY A 185 1.96 1.45 -14.37
N PHE A 186 2.67 1.73 -13.27
CA PHE A 186 2.28 2.78 -12.31
C PHE A 186 2.15 4.18 -12.95
N PHE A 187 3.05 4.51 -13.88
CA PHE A 187 3.05 5.81 -14.58
C PHE A 187 2.26 5.79 -15.89
N ASN A 188 1.82 4.63 -16.38
CA ASN A 188 1.16 4.51 -17.68
C ASN A 188 -0.22 5.19 -17.71
N ASN A 189 -0.83 5.39 -16.54
CA ASN A 189 -2.18 5.94 -16.44
C ASN A 189 -2.22 7.47 -16.25
N ASN A 190 -1.17 8.19 -16.64
CA ASN A 190 -1.04 9.64 -16.50
C ASN A 190 -2.06 10.46 -17.33
N ASN A 191 -3.09 9.85 -17.93
CA ASN A 191 -4.13 10.56 -18.70
C ASN A 191 -5.56 10.44 -18.14
N SER A 192 -5.84 9.73 -17.04
CA SER A 192 -7.24 9.51 -16.62
C SER A 192 -7.54 9.38 -15.13
N ALA A 193 -6.70 9.93 -14.24
CA ALA A 193 -7.06 10.06 -12.83
C ALA A 193 -6.35 11.24 -12.15
N THR A 194 -6.60 12.44 -12.66
CA THR A 194 -6.48 13.65 -11.85
C THR A 194 -7.63 13.62 -10.85
N THR A 195 -7.40 13.08 -9.66
CA THR A 195 -8.36 13.15 -8.54
C THR A 195 -8.37 14.57 -7.98
N GLU A 196 -8.86 15.51 -8.79
CA GLU A 196 -9.43 16.77 -8.32
C GLU A 196 -10.95 16.54 -8.21
N SER A 197 -11.54 16.95 -7.09
CA SER A 197 -12.98 16.91 -6.76
C SER A 197 -13.65 15.52 -6.64
N MET A 198 -13.62 14.95 -5.42
CA MET A 198 -14.62 13.97 -4.99
C MET A 198 -15.74 14.70 -4.23
N GLU A 199 -16.50 15.52 -4.96
CA GLU A 199 -17.80 16.03 -4.51
C GLU A 199 -18.79 16.05 -5.69
N SER A 200 -19.97 15.49 -5.43
CA SER A 200 -21.16 15.39 -6.30
C SER A 200 -21.09 14.39 -7.47
N LEU A 201 -21.98 13.39 -7.42
CA LEU A 201 -22.96 13.09 -8.49
C LEU A 201 -23.86 11.93 -8.04
N SER A 202 -25.00 12.30 -7.46
CA SER A 202 -26.20 11.47 -7.43
C SER A 202 -26.98 11.67 -8.74
N HIS A 203 -27.61 10.58 -9.19
CA HIS A 203 -28.59 10.45 -10.30
C HIS A 203 -28.07 10.47 -11.75
N ARG A 204 -27.99 9.26 -12.33
CA ARG A 204 -28.77 8.90 -13.53
C ARG A 204 -28.74 7.39 -13.81
N GLU A 205 -29.93 6.81 -13.96
CA GLU A 205 -30.14 5.42 -14.37
C GLU A 205 -30.08 5.22 -15.89
N ALA A 206 -29.66 4.00 -16.27
CA ALA A 206 -29.96 3.18 -17.45
C ALA A 206 -29.64 3.69 -18.88
N ALA A 207 -28.66 3.04 -19.55
CA ALA A 207 -28.92 1.99 -20.55
C ALA A 207 -27.64 1.55 -21.32
N SER A 208 -27.45 0.23 -21.44
CA SER A 208 -26.81 -0.57 -22.51
C SER A 208 -25.65 0.00 -23.35
N HIS A 209 -24.48 -0.65 -23.34
CA HIS A 209 -24.02 -1.51 -24.45
C HIS A 209 -22.66 -2.16 -24.12
N ILE A 210 -22.48 -3.38 -24.61
CA ILE A 210 -21.30 -4.24 -24.48
C ILE A 210 -20.17 -3.69 -25.36
N GLU A 211 -18.97 -3.46 -24.79
CA GLU A 211 -17.70 -3.73 -25.46
C GLU A 211 -16.67 -4.27 -24.45
N LYS A 212 -16.19 -5.48 -24.74
CA LYS A 212 -15.08 -6.15 -24.06
C LYS A 212 -13.78 -5.48 -24.51
N ASN A 213 -13.18 -4.62 -23.68
CA ASN A 213 -11.79 -4.24 -23.86
C ASN A 213 -10.93 -4.91 -22.77
N GLY A 214 -9.97 -5.69 -23.25
CA GLY A 214 -9.15 -6.58 -22.44
C GLY A 214 -8.27 -5.83 -21.45
N HIS A 215 -8.20 -6.39 -20.24
CA HIS A 215 -7.25 -6.05 -19.20
C HIS A 215 -5.82 -6.25 -19.74
N SER A 216 -5.08 -5.16 -19.93
CA SER A 216 -3.73 -5.18 -20.49
C SER A 216 -2.63 -5.52 -19.48
N CYS A 217 -2.96 -6.23 -18.39
CA CYS A 217 -2.00 -6.70 -17.39
C CYS A 217 -1.79 -8.23 -17.42
N LEU A 218 -2.49 -8.95 -18.30
CA LEU A 218 -2.39 -10.40 -18.45
C LEU A 218 -1.67 -10.75 -19.75
N ASP A 219 -0.34 -10.74 -19.71
CA ASP A 219 0.43 -11.69 -20.51
C ASP A 219 1.36 -12.48 -19.58
N SER A 220 0.89 -13.66 -19.15
CA SER A 220 1.74 -14.84 -18.98
C SER A 220 0.94 -15.99 -18.38
N SER A 221 0.69 -16.97 -19.24
CA SER A 221 0.32 -18.34 -18.89
C SER A 221 1.33 -18.98 -17.93
N PHE A 222 0.84 -19.43 -16.77
CA PHE A 222 1.44 -20.47 -15.92
C PHE A 222 2.91 -20.24 -15.47
N VAL A 223 3.14 -19.19 -14.69
CA VAL A 223 4.48 -18.95 -14.11
C VAL A 223 4.67 -19.79 -12.85
N LYS A 224 5.50 -20.84 -12.96
CA LYS A 224 5.96 -21.66 -11.83
C LYS A 224 6.80 -20.80 -10.87
N SER A 225 6.47 -20.89 -9.59
CA SER A 225 6.98 -20.14 -8.43
C SER A 225 8.50 -20.25 -8.12
N ALA A 226 9.36 -20.66 -9.05
CA ALA A 226 10.72 -21.10 -8.72
C ALA A 226 11.84 -20.05 -8.95
N THR A 227 11.56 -18.84 -9.46
CA THR A 227 12.64 -17.90 -9.85
C THR A 227 12.34 -16.42 -9.59
N TYR A 228 11.37 -16.08 -8.74
CA TYR A 228 11.22 -14.68 -8.33
C TYR A 228 12.31 -14.33 -7.32
N LYS A 229 13.30 -13.56 -7.76
CA LYS A 229 14.22 -12.82 -6.91
C LYS A 229 13.91 -11.35 -7.16
N PRO A 230 13.27 -10.64 -6.22
CA PRO A 230 13.17 -9.19 -6.35
C PRO A 230 14.59 -8.66 -6.50
N THR A 231 14.86 -7.95 -7.60
CA THR A 231 16.05 -7.12 -7.70
C THR A 231 16.09 -6.21 -6.47
N GLU A 232 17.27 -6.00 -5.88
CA GLU A 232 17.44 -5.11 -4.71
C GLU A 232 16.63 -3.83 -4.93
N TYR A 233 15.66 -3.55 -4.06
CA TYR A 233 14.79 -2.37 -4.12
C TYR A 233 14.98 -1.52 -2.87
N GLY A 234 14.64 -0.23 -2.97
CA GLY A 234 14.81 0.76 -1.91
C GLY A 234 16.01 1.67 -2.12
N ARG A 235 16.30 2.51 -1.11
CA ARG A 235 17.21 3.67 -1.18
C ARG A 235 18.61 3.43 -1.79
N HIS A 236 19.08 2.19 -1.77
CA HIS A 236 20.41 1.83 -2.29
C HIS A 236 20.40 1.48 -3.78
N ALA A 237 19.25 1.06 -4.33
CA ALA A 237 19.07 0.69 -5.73
C ALA A 237 18.55 1.83 -6.61
N ALA A 238 18.12 2.93 -6.00
CA ALA A 238 17.56 4.07 -6.69
C ALA A 238 18.59 4.87 -7.49
N PHE A 239 18.11 5.51 -8.57
CA PHE A 239 18.93 6.38 -9.40
C PHE A 239 19.51 7.53 -8.56
N LYS A 240 20.84 7.66 -8.60
CA LYS A 240 21.57 8.74 -7.94
C LYS A 240 22.10 9.67 -9.03
N PRO A 241 21.59 10.91 -9.12
CA PRO A 241 22.22 11.92 -9.95
C PRO A 241 23.68 12.06 -9.52
N THR A 242 24.60 12.23 -10.48
CA THR A 242 26.00 12.50 -10.16
C THR A 242 26.08 13.84 -9.43
N ASP A 243 26.33 13.81 -8.12
CA ASP A 243 26.47 15.02 -7.33
C ASP A 243 27.75 15.76 -7.72
N THR A 244 27.60 16.98 -8.24
CA THR A 244 28.70 17.87 -8.60
C THR A 244 29.45 18.41 -7.38
N MET A 245 28.88 18.38 -6.17
CA MET A 245 29.53 18.88 -4.95
C MET A 245 30.73 18.02 -4.53
N GLY A 246 30.67 16.70 -4.78
CA GLY A 246 31.78 15.78 -4.49
C GLY A 246 33.01 15.97 -5.40
N LYS A 247 32.85 16.64 -6.55
CA LYS A 247 33.97 16.94 -7.47
C LYS A 247 34.73 18.23 -7.12
N VAL A 248 34.16 19.09 -6.27
CA VAL A 248 34.80 20.37 -5.89
C VAL A 248 35.77 20.21 -4.71
N VAL A 249 35.61 19.16 -3.89
CA VAL A 249 36.44 18.92 -2.69
C VAL A 249 37.69 18.06 -2.98
N GLY A 250 37.80 17.50 -4.19
CA GLY A 250 38.89 16.59 -4.59
C GLY A 250 39.99 17.21 -5.46
N GLN A 251 40.06 18.53 -5.60
CA GLN A 251 41.22 19.17 -6.26
C GLN A 251 42.30 19.44 -5.22
N ASP A 252 43.31 18.57 -5.18
CA ASP A 252 44.56 18.78 -4.49
C ASP A 252 45.18 20.15 -4.86
N PRO A 253 45.65 20.97 -3.90
CA PRO A 253 46.35 22.22 -4.19
C PRO A 253 47.81 22.02 -4.67
N SER A 254 48.23 20.82 -5.07
CA SER A 254 49.64 20.49 -5.29
C SER A 254 50.12 20.57 -6.75
N SER A 255 49.47 21.38 -7.59
CA SER A 255 49.96 21.70 -8.94
C SER A 255 49.89 23.19 -9.27
N LEU A 256 50.53 24.02 -8.45
CA LEU A 256 51.01 25.34 -8.88
C LEU A 256 52.42 25.17 -9.43
N THR A 257 52.49 24.90 -10.73
CA THR A 257 53.72 24.85 -11.51
C THR A 257 54.40 26.22 -11.48
N ARG A 258 55.60 26.28 -10.90
CA ARG A 258 56.52 27.43 -10.96
C ARG A 258 56.69 27.90 -12.41
N LEU A 259 56.44 29.18 -12.66
CA LEU A 259 56.89 29.88 -13.86
C LEU A 259 58.44 29.93 -13.88
N PRO A 260 59.11 29.63 -15.00
CA PRO A 260 60.53 29.84 -15.13
C PRO A 260 60.83 31.32 -15.36
N THR A 261 61.68 31.89 -14.50
CA THR A 261 62.35 33.17 -14.74
C THR A 261 63.41 32.99 -15.82
N THR A 262 63.20 33.60 -16.98
CA THR A 262 64.25 33.76 -18.00
C THR A 262 64.96 35.10 -17.80
N SER A 263 66.22 35.03 -17.42
CA SER A 263 67.20 36.11 -17.57
C SER A 263 67.69 36.18 -19.02
N GLY A 264 67.85 37.39 -19.56
CA GLY A 264 68.49 37.58 -20.87
C GLY A 264 68.47 39.02 -21.39
N VAL A 265 69.56 39.73 -21.07
CA VAL A 265 70.20 40.89 -21.75
C VAL A 265 69.44 42.22 -21.82
#